data_AF-A0A9R0T002-F1
#
_entry.id   AF-A0A9R0T002-F1
#
_cell.length_a   1.000
_cell.length_b   1.000
_cell.length_c   1.000
_cell.angle_alpha   90.00
_cell.angle_beta   90.00
_cell.angle_gamma   90.00
#
_symmetry.space_group_name_H-M   'P 1'
#
loop_
_entity.id
_entity.type
_entity.pdbx_description
1 polymer ?
#
loop_
_entity_poly.entity_id
_entity_poly.type
_entity_poly.pdbx_seq_one_letter_code
_entity_poly.pdbx_strand_id
1 'polypeptide(L)'
;MNNKMTRDALRIKEGTVGEWVRCKKEVPYTQDMPSSIPYHRNLTTRGYRALVYSGDHDLQVPQLSTQAWIRSLNFSIVDDWRAWHLDGQAADLPSHMQIS
;
A
#
# COMPACT_ATOMS: atom_id res chain seq x y z
N MET A 1 11.46 -14.66 13.87
CA MET A 1 12.48 -13.61 14.05
C MET A 1 13.27 -13.71 15.35
N ASN A 2 12.71 -14.23 16.45
CA ASN A 2 13.42 -14.38 17.72
C ASN A 2 14.23 -15.68 17.88
N ASN A 3 14.11 -16.62 16.93
CA ASN A 3 14.94 -17.82 16.91
C ASN A 3 16.42 -17.45 16.70
N LYS A 4 17.32 -18.04 17.50
CA LYS A 4 18.77 -17.77 17.46
C LYS A 4 19.39 -18.00 16.09
N MET A 5 19.12 -19.14 15.45
CA MET A 5 19.67 -19.43 14.11
C MET A 5 19.18 -18.42 13.07
N THR A 6 17.93 -17.98 13.15
CA THR A 6 17.42 -16.90 12.27
C THR A 6 18.15 -15.59 12.51
N ARG A 7 18.42 -15.22 13.77
CA ARG A 7 19.12 -13.98 14.12
C ARG A 7 20.59 -14.01 13.69
N ASP A 8 21.25 -15.14 13.85
CA ASP A 8 22.63 -15.36 13.40
C ASP A 8 22.71 -15.28 11.86
N ALA A 9 21.76 -15.92 11.15
CA ALA A 9 21.68 -15.86 9.68
C ALA A 9 21.42 -14.45 9.15
N LEU A 10 20.59 -13.66 9.84
CA LEU A 10 20.34 -12.25 9.53
C LEU A 10 21.43 -11.30 10.05
N ARG A 11 22.49 -11.83 10.68
CA ARG A 11 23.63 -11.09 11.24
C ARG A 11 23.22 -10.01 12.25
N ILE A 12 22.23 -10.31 13.07
CA ILE A 12 21.84 -9.43 14.18
C ILE A 12 22.91 -9.52 15.27
N LYS A 13 23.61 -8.42 15.54
CA LYS A 13 24.66 -8.36 16.55
C LYS A 13 24.07 -8.58 17.95
N GLU A 14 24.70 -9.44 18.73
CA GLU A 14 24.29 -9.69 20.12
C GLU A 14 24.38 -8.39 20.94
N GLY A 15 23.34 -8.13 21.74
CA GLY A 15 23.24 -6.93 22.58
C GLY A 15 22.74 -5.65 21.89
N THR A 16 22.56 -5.60 20.56
CA THR A 16 22.08 -4.36 19.89
C THR A 16 20.57 -4.22 19.82
N VAL A 17 19.87 -5.33 19.60
CA VAL A 17 18.40 -5.38 19.52
C VAL A 17 17.94 -6.50 20.44
N GLY A 18 16.99 -6.20 21.33
CA GLY A 18 16.35 -7.21 22.18
C GLY A 18 15.43 -8.13 21.38
N GLU A 19 14.21 -8.32 21.87
CA GLU A 19 13.20 -9.08 21.15
C GLU A 19 12.74 -8.34 19.88
N TRP A 20 12.64 -9.07 18.77
CA TRP A 20 11.93 -8.60 17.59
C TRP A 20 10.43 -8.61 17.88
N VAL A 21 9.82 -7.43 17.77
CA VAL A 21 8.37 -7.22 17.88
C VAL A 21 7.85 -6.73 16.54
N ARG A 22 6.68 -7.24 16.11
CA ARG A 22 6.12 -6.92 14.78
C ARG A 22 5.76 -5.44 14.64
N CYS A 23 5.10 -4.87 15.65
CA CYS A 23 4.66 -3.47 15.67
C CYS A 23 4.96 -2.86 17.04
N LYS A 24 5.91 -1.92 17.11
CA LYS A 24 6.18 -1.16 18.33
C LYS A 24 5.25 0.06 18.38
N LYS A 25 4.26 0.04 19.27
CA LYS A 25 3.23 1.10 19.37
C LYS A 25 3.74 2.38 20.06
N GLU A 26 4.79 2.26 20.87
CA GLU A 26 5.33 3.37 21.70
C GLU A 26 6.38 4.21 20.97
N VAL A 27 6.40 4.19 19.64
CA VAL A 27 7.28 5.07 18.87
C VAL A 27 6.64 6.46 18.86
N PRO A 28 7.36 7.53 19.31
CA PRO A 28 6.82 8.88 19.25
C PRO A 28 6.57 9.26 17.80
N TYR A 29 5.31 9.42 17.44
CA TYR A 29 4.87 9.75 16.09
C TYR A 29 3.72 10.77 16.15
N THR A 30 3.90 11.88 15.44
CA THR A 30 2.86 12.91 15.28
C THR A 30 2.17 12.70 13.94
N GLN A 31 0.83 12.62 13.96
CA GLN A 31 0.02 12.55 12.75
C GLN A 31 -0.25 13.96 12.22
N ASP A 32 0.66 14.47 11.40
CA ASP A 32 0.61 15.83 10.83
C ASP A 32 0.27 15.86 9.33
N MET A 33 0.08 14.69 8.71
CA MET A 33 -0.32 14.55 7.31
C MET A 33 -1.77 14.04 7.18
N PRO A 34 -2.76 14.92 7.01
CA PRO A 34 -4.17 14.52 6.93
C PRO A 34 -4.55 13.93 5.56
N SER A 35 -3.75 14.18 4.51
CA SER A 35 -4.03 13.67 3.16
C SER A 35 -2.76 13.51 2.33
N SER A 36 -2.71 12.43 1.56
CA SER A 36 -1.66 12.14 0.58
C SER A 36 -2.01 12.62 -0.85
N ILE A 37 -3.25 13.08 -1.10
CA ILE A 37 -3.74 13.47 -2.43
C ILE A 37 -2.82 14.49 -3.13
N PRO A 38 -2.37 15.59 -2.48
CA PRO A 38 -1.52 16.58 -3.15
C PRO A 38 -0.18 15.99 -3.61
N TYR A 39 0.37 15.05 -2.85
CA TYR A 39 1.64 14.40 -3.16
C TYR A 39 1.51 13.42 -4.33
N HIS A 40 0.44 12.62 -4.35
CA HIS A 40 0.16 11.74 -5.49
C HIS A 40 -0.04 12.53 -6.78
N ARG A 41 -0.81 13.63 -6.76
CA ARG A 41 -0.94 14.53 -7.92
C ARG A 41 0.40 15.09 -8.38
N ASN A 42 1.23 15.56 -7.44
CA ASN A 42 2.53 16.13 -7.77
C ASN A 42 3.45 15.12 -8.49
N LEU A 43 3.51 13.89 -7.98
CA LEU A 43 4.33 12.82 -8.56
C LEU A 43 3.79 12.42 -9.94
N THR A 44 2.48 12.28 -10.09
CA THR A 44 1.91 11.84 -11.37
C THR A 44 2.01 12.91 -12.45
N THR A 45 1.86 14.21 -12.12
CA THR A 45 2.10 15.31 -13.07
C THR A 45 3.56 15.37 -13.54
N ARG A 46 4.49 14.78 -12.79
CA ARG A 46 5.91 14.63 -13.18
C ARG A 46 6.18 13.37 -14.02
N GLY A 47 5.15 12.59 -14.35
CA GLY A 47 5.25 11.38 -15.17
C GLY A 47 5.55 10.09 -14.38
N TYR A 48 5.51 10.12 -13.04
CA TYR A 48 5.68 8.90 -12.25
C TYR A 48 4.39 8.06 -12.28
N ARG A 49 4.54 6.78 -12.62
CA ARG A 49 3.44 5.81 -12.61
C ARG A 49 3.12 5.36 -11.19
N ALA A 50 1.84 5.28 -10.86
CA ALA A 50 1.34 4.77 -9.59
C ALA A 50 0.43 3.56 -9.83
N LEU A 51 0.54 2.55 -8.96
CA LEU A 51 -0.38 1.42 -8.86
C LEU A 51 -0.97 1.43 -7.46
N VAL A 52 -2.30 1.47 -7.36
CA VAL A 52 -3.04 1.40 -6.10
C VAL A 52 -3.86 0.12 -6.11
N TYR A 53 -3.66 -0.72 -5.09
CA TYR A 53 -4.39 -1.97 -4.90
C TYR A 53 -4.93 -2.01 -3.47
N SER A 54 -6.04 -2.70 -3.26
CA SER A 54 -6.68 -2.80 -1.95
C SER A 54 -7.49 -4.10 -1.89
N GLY A 55 -7.38 -4.82 -0.78
CA GLY A 55 -8.09 -6.08 -0.57
C GLY A 55 -9.56 -5.83 -0.23
N ASP A 56 -10.46 -6.53 -0.88
CA ASP A 56 -11.91 -6.38 -0.72
C ASP A 56 -12.45 -6.83 0.66
N HIS A 57 -11.66 -7.62 1.39
CA HIS A 57 -11.97 -8.08 2.75
C HIS A 57 -11.30 -7.25 3.87
N ASP A 58 -10.55 -6.18 3.54
CA ASP A 58 -9.99 -5.29 4.57
C ASP A 58 -11.09 -4.38 5.14
N LEU A 59 -11.35 -4.49 6.44
CA LEU A 59 -12.31 -3.63 7.14
C LEU A 59 -11.66 -2.39 7.78
N GLN A 60 -10.33 -2.39 7.97
CA GLN A 60 -9.61 -1.24 8.53
C GLN A 60 -9.42 -0.14 7.48
N VAL A 61 -9.10 -0.52 6.24
CA VAL A 61 -9.07 0.38 5.08
C VAL A 61 -9.94 -0.21 3.97
N PRO A 62 -11.26 0.04 3.99
CA PRO A 62 -12.18 -0.58 3.04
C PRO A 62 -11.90 -0.21 1.59
N GLN A 63 -12.13 -1.17 0.68
CA GLN A 63 -12.01 -0.98 -0.77
C GLN A 63 -12.77 0.26 -1.28
N LEU A 64 -13.97 0.52 -0.73
CA LEU A 64 -14.78 1.69 -1.10
C LEU A 64 -14.09 3.01 -0.74
N SER A 65 -13.35 3.07 0.37
CA SER A 65 -12.57 4.24 0.77
C SER A 65 -11.45 4.51 -0.23
N THR A 66 -10.74 3.45 -0.66
CA THR A 66 -9.70 3.54 -1.68
C THR A 66 -10.27 4.00 -3.02
N GLN A 67 -11.43 3.47 -3.45
CA GLN A 67 -12.09 3.92 -4.67
C GLN A 67 -12.51 5.40 -4.61
N ALA A 68 -13.06 5.86 -3.48
CA ALA A 68 -13.40 7.28 -3.28
C ALA A 68 -12.16 8.18 -3.34
N TRP A 69 -11.06 7.74 -2.71
CA TRP A 69 -9.77 8.44 -2.77
C TRP A 69 -9.24 8.52 -4.21
N ILE A 70 -9.28 7.43 -4.99
CA ILE A 70 -8.84 7.44 -6.40
C ILE A 70 -9.70 8.41 -7.23
N ARG A 71 -11.03 8.40 -7.06
CA ARG A 71 -11.93 9.33 -7.76
C ARG A 71 -11.63 10.80 -7.44
N SER A 72 -11.18 11.10 -6.21
CA SER A 72 -10.79 12.47 -5.81
C SER A 72 -9.54 13.01 -6.53
N LEU A 73 -8.69 12.14 -7.08
CA LEU A 73 -7.54 12.56 -7.88
C LEU A 73 -7.97 13.19 -9.20
N ASN A 74 -9.18 12.86 -9.69
CA ASN A 74 -9.78 13.44 -10.88
C ASN A 74 -8.92 13.26 -12.15
N PHE A 75 -8.35 12.07 -12.34
CA PHE A 75 -7.73 11.70 -13.61
C PHE A 75 -8.77 11.13 -14.57
N SER A 76 -8.50 11.26 -15.87
CA SER A 76 -9.28 10.61 -16.92
C SER A 76 -9.19 9.09 -16.81
N ILE A 77 -10.31 8.41 -16.97
CA ILE A 77 -10.36 6.95 -17.13
C ILE A 77 -9.98 6.64 -18.57
N VAL A 78 -8.99 5.78 -18.78
CA VAL A 78 -8.59 5.34 -20.13
C VAL A 78 -8.98 3.90 -20.45
N ASP A 79 -9.22 3.09 -19.43
CA ASP A 79 -9.69 1.70 -19.52
C ASP A 79 -10.68 1.46 -18.38
N ASP A 80 -11.80 0.83 -18.69
CA ASP A 80 -12.86 0.57 -17.73
C ASP A 80 -12.46 -0.55 -16.76
N TRP A 81 -13.18 -0.62 -15.64
CA TRP A 81 -12.98 -1.65 -14.62
C TRP A 81 -13.32 -3.03 -15.19
N ARG A 82 -12.33 -3.93 -15.22
CA ARG A 82 -12.50 -5.27 -15.78
C ARG A 82 -11.76 -6.31 -14.96
N ALA A 83 -12.43 -7.40 -14.58
CA ALA A 83 -11.82 -8.45 -13.77
C ALA A 83 -10.49 -8.93 -14.36
N TRP A 84 -9.45 -8.97 -13.52
CA TRP A 84 -8.23 -9.68 -13.87
C TRP A 84 -8.39 -11.15 -13.51
N HIS A 85 -7.91 -12.00 -14.41
CA HIS A 85 -8.01 -13.43 -14.28
C HIS A 85 -6.61 -14.02 -14.13
N LEU A 86 -6.46 -14.94 -13.19
CA LEU A 86 -5.28 -15.77 -13.03
C LEU A 86 -5.74 -17.22 -13.03
N ASP A 87 -5.15 -18.05 -13.89
CA ASP A 87 -5.49 -19.47 -14.04
C ASP A 87 -7.00 -19.73 -14.26
N GLY A 88 -7.65 -18.84 -15.01
CA GLY A 88 -9.09 -18.93 -15.32
C GLY A 88 -10.03 -18.52 -14.19
N GLN A 89 -9.50 -18.05 -13.06
CA GLN A 89 -10.29 -17.55 -11.94
C GLN A 89 -10.19 -16.04 -11.86
N ALA A 90 -11.32 -15.38 -11.59
CA ALA A 90 -11.33 -13.95 -11.28
C ALA A 90 -10.59 -13.75 -9.97
N ALA A 91 -9.50 -13.00 -10.02
CA ALA A 91 -8.62 -12.85 -8.88
C ALA A 91 -8.81 -11.49 -8.19
N ASP A 92 -9.24 -10.46 -8.93
CA ASP A 92 -9.84 -9.23 -8.40
C ASP A 92 -10.36 -8.32 -9.56
N LEU A 93 -10.98 -7.19 -9.23
CA LEU A 93 -11.47 -6.15 -10.14
C LEU A 93 -10.50 -4.95 -10.09
N PRO A 94 -9.44 -4.94 -10.92
CA PRO A 94 -8.51 -3.84 -10.97
C PRO A 94 -9.17 -2.59 -11.58
N SER A 95 -8.78 -1.42 -11.09
CA SER A 95 -8.86 -0.20 -11.89
C SER A 95 -7.57 -0.05 -12.67
N HIS A 96 -7.66 -0.02 -13.99
CA HIS A 96 -6.55 0.49 -14.79
C HIS A 96 -6.81 1.97 -15.11
N MET A 97 -6.55 2.83 -14.12
CA MET A 97 -6.45 4.27 -14.35
C MET A 97 -5.03 4.55 -14.86
N GLN A 98 -4.84 4.59 -16.18
CA GLN A 98 -3.61 5.16 -16.72
C GLN A 98 -3.67 6.65 -16.47
N ILE A 99 -2.81 7.09 -15.57
CA ILE A 99 -2.56 8.50 -15.34
C ILE A 99 -1.68 8.94 -16.51
N SER A 100 -2.27 9.62 -17.49
CA SER A 100 -1.54 10.23 -18.62
C SER A 100 -0.59 11.30 -18.14
#